data_AF-A0A446B006-F1
#
_entry.id   AF-A0A446B006-F1
#
_cell.length_a   1.000
_cell.length_b   1.000
_cell.length_c   1.000
_cell.angle_alpha   90.00
_cell.angle_beta   90.00
_cell.angle_gamma   90.00
#
_symmetry.space_group_name_H-M   'P 1'
#
loop_
_entity.id
_entity.type
_entity.pdbx_description
1 polymer ?
#
loop_
_entity_poly.entity_id
_entity_poly.type
_entity_poly.pdbx_seq_one_letter_code
_entity_poly.pdbx_strand_id
1 'polypeptide(L)'
;MNVIGNKASIAIEYVLTDSVELMGYARFWFSNQPLGSLEDLIYFEGYLLGCLEDLLRKPGLPECYDSPSVSQTFALLEKDLSSFDEEEAEDFSERARPFFLTCGTLFDDFLVFSHRRNHTFGRVIWRLETPEQDLVFADLKGTSRAVCSGDFSYREVDELANQLRAVLRRAQST
;
A
#
# COMPACT_ATOMS: atom_id res chain seq x y z
N MET A 1 15.76 -13.89 -1.03
CA MET A 1 14.86 -12.79 -0.64
C MET A 1 15.42 -12.09 0.57
N ASN A 2 15.39 -10.76 0.55
CA ASN A 2 15.80 -9.91 1.66
C ASN A 2 14.55 -9.38 2.36
N VAL A 3 14.68 -9.08 3.65
CA VAL A 3 13.61 -8.45 4.44
C VAL A 3 14.20 -7.31 5.26
N ILE A 4 13.54 -6.17 5.25
CA ILE A 4 13.80 -5.03 6.15
C ILE A 4 12.55 -4.73 6.98
N GLY A 5 12.72 -4.32 8.23
CA GLY A 5 11.62 -4.11 9.19
C GLY A 5 11.14 -5.38 9.91
N ASN A 6 9.91 -5.34 10.42
CA ASN A 6 9.31 -6.43 11.19
C ASN A 6 7.92 -6.79 10.65
N LYS A 7 7.77 -8.01 10.12
CA LYS A 7 6.54 -8.49 9.48
C LYS A 7 5.31 -8.44 10.40
N ALA A 8 5.49 -8.54 11.72
CA ALA A 8 4.39 -8.43 12.69
C ALA A 8 3.82 -7.01 12.82
N SER A 9 4.57 -6.01 12.38
CA SER A 9 4.22 -4.59 12.32
C SER A 9 4.18 -4.16 10.85
N ILE A 10 5.21 -3.47 10.38
CA ILE A 10 5.48 -3.20 8.97
C ILE A 10 6.86 -3.74 8.54
N ALA A 11 6.92 -4.39 7.39
CA ALA A 11 8.17 -4.79 6.74
C ALA A 11 8.06 -4.72 5.21
N ILE A 12 9.22 -4.74 4.56
CA ILE A 12 9.35 -4.91 3.11
C ILE A 12 10.13 -6.19 2.88
N GLU A 13 9.59 -7.07 2.05
CA GLU A 13 10.28 -8.23 1.51
C GLU A 13 10.57 -7.98 0.05
N TYR A 14 11.83 -8.18 -0.37
CA TYR A 14 12.25 -7.76 -1.70
C TYR A 14 13.41 -8.58 -2.28
N VAL A 15 13.57 -8.48 -3.60
CA VAL A 15 14.75 -8.90 -4.37
C VAL A 15 15.03 -7.80 -5.40
N LEU A 16 16.22 -7.22 -5.34
CA LEU A 16 16.69 -6.29 -6.37
C LEU A 16 17.29 -7.12 -7.51
N THR A 17 16.83 -6.91 -8.74
CA THR A 17 17.31 -7.66 -9.92
C THR A 17 18.09 -6.80 -10.90
N ASP A 18 17.84 -5.50 -10.92
CA ASP A 18 18.60 -4.53 -11.70
C ASP A 18 19.07 -3.40 -10.78
N SER A 19 20.39 -3.27 -10.59
CA SER A 19 20.99 -2.22 -9.76
C SER A 19 21.16 -0.88 -10.47
N VAL A 20 21.08 -0.86 -11.80
CA VAL A 20 21.19 0.36 -12.61
C VAL A 20 19.84 1.07 -12.63
N GLU A 21 18.79 0.34 -13.00
CA GLU A 21 17.42 0.85 -13.09
C GLU A 21 16.67 0.78 -11.75
N LEU A 22 17.29 0.21 -10.71
CA LEU A 22 16.70 -0.01 -9.38
C LEU A 22 15.36 -0.76 -9.43
N MET A 23 15.30 -1.78 -10.29
CA MET A 23 14.12 -2.61 -10.46
C MET A 23 14.26 -3.96 -9.76
N GLY A 24 13.13 -4.52 -9.36
CA GLY A 24 13.07 -5.81 -8.73
C GLY A 24 11.66 -6.20 -8.31
N TYR A 25 11.56 -7.14 -7.40
CA TYR A 25 10.29 -7.63 -6.87
C TYR A 25 10.19 -7.24 -5.40
N ALA A 26 9.04 -6.72 -4.97
CA ALA A 26 8.84 -6.43 -3.56
C ALA A 26 7.37 -6.52 -3.17
N ARG A 27 7.13 -6.81 -1.88
CA ARG A 27 5.83 -6.67 -1.25
C ARG A 27 5.96 -6.09 0.14
N PHE A 28 4.89 -5.45 0.59
CA PHE A 28 4.75 -5.06 1.98
C PHE A 28 4.25 -6.21 2.83
N TRP A 29 4.59 -6.14 4.11
CA TRP A 29 3.97 -6.92 5.16
C TRP A 29 3.36 -5.97 6.17
N PHE A 30 2.09 -6.19 6.49
CA PHE A 30 1.38 -5.50 7.57
C PHE A 30 0.73 -6.54 8.47
N SER A 31 1.08 -6.57 9.76
CA SER A 31 0.49 -7.52 10.72
C SER A 31 0.55 -8.99 10.26
N ASN A 32 1.70 -9.40 9.72
CA ASN A 32 1.98 -10.70 9.10
C ASN A 32 1.13 -11.04 7.87
N GLN A 33 0.46 -10.07 7.26
CA GLN A 33 -0.26 -10.24 6.00
C GLN A 33 0.52 -9.57 4.86
N PRO A 34 0.73 -10.27 3.73
CA PRO A 34 1.39 -9.70 2.57
C PRO A 34 0.44 -8.76 1.81
N LEU A 35 1.01 -7.70 1.22
CA LEU A 35 0.34 -6.77 0.31
C LEU A 35 1.29 -6.46 -0.86
N GLY A 36 0.87 -6.82 -2.07
CA GLY A 36 1.70 -6.84 -3.28
C GLY A 36 2.23 -8.24 -3.63
N SER A 37 2.70 -8.39 -4.85
CA SER A 37 3.25 -9.64 -5.40
C SER A 37 4.77 -9.62 -5.43
N LEU A 38 5.41 -10.77 -5.24
CA LEU A 38 6.85 -10.97 -5.49
C LEU A 38 7.14 -11.46 -6.91
N GLU A 39 6.13 -11.50 -7.77
CA GLU A 39 6.23 -11.82 -9.19
C GLU A 39 6.07 -10.56 -10.07
N ASP A 40 5.61 -9.44 -9.51
CA ASP A 40 5.51 -8.17 -10.23
C ASP A 40 6.82 -7.37 -10.18
N LEU A 41 7.31 -6.96 -11.35
CA LEU A 41 8.55 -6.20 -11.48
C LEU A 41 8.26 -4.71 -11.29
N ILE A 42 8.83 -4.12 -10.26
CA ILE A 42 8.56 -2.73 -9.86
C ILE A 42 9.82 -1.87 -9.84
N TYR A 43 9.66 -0.56 -10.03
CA TYR A 43 10.70 0.44 -9.80
C TYR A 43 10.78 0.83 -8.31
N PHE A 44 11.91 0.56 -7.64
CA PHE A 44 11.98 0.67 -6.18
C PHE A 44 11.95 2.12 -5.68
N GLU A 45 12.59 3.06 -6.39
CA GLU A 45 12.61 4.44 -5.93
C GLU A 45 11.25 5.13 -6.14
N GLY A 46 10.62 4.94 -7.29
CA GLY A 46 9.33 5.58 -7.58
C GLY A 46 8.15 4.90 -6.89
N TYR A 47 8.07 3.57 -6.95
CA TYR A 47 6.89 2.84 -6.47
C TYR A 47 7.02 2.44 -5.01
N LEU A 48 8.12 1.80 -4.63
CA LEU A 48 8.27 1.29 -3.26
C LEU A 48 8.60 2.40 -2.25
N LEU A 49 9.62 3.22 -2.53
CA LEU A 49 9.98 4.35 -1.67
C LEU A 49 8.92 5.45 -1.73
N GLY A 50 8.37 5.75 -2.91
CA GLY A 50 7.24 6.66 -3.05
C GLY A 50 6.03 6.25 -2.19
N CYS A 51 5.73 4.94 -2.13
CA CYS A 51 4.66 4.42 -1.27
C CYS A 51 4.91 4.70 0.22
N LEU A 52 6.15 4.48 0.71
CA LEU A 52 6.52 4.80 2.09
C LEU A 52 6.35 6.30 2.39
N GLU A 53 6.77 7.16 1.47
CA GLU A 53 6.63 8.61 1.61
C GLU A 53 5.17 9.06 1.61
N ASP A 54 4.32 8.43 0.80
CA ASP A 54 2.89 8.70 0.77
C ASP A 54 2.22 8.27 2.09
N LEU A 55 2.57 7.09 2.63
CA LEU A 55 2.10 6.62 3.94
C LEU A 55 2.37 7.64 5.07
N LEU A 56 3.53 8.30 5.06
CA LEU A 56 3.88 9.33 6.06
C LEU A 56 3.00 10.59 5.97
N ARG A 57 2.47 10.87 4.78
CA ARG A 57 1.72 12.11 4.48
C ARG A 57 0.20 11.93 4.59
N LYS A 58 -0.31 10.70 4.74
CA LYS A 58 -1.75 10.45 4.77
C LYS A 58 -2.47 11.24 5.87
N PRO A 59 -3.63 11.84 5.54
CA PRO A 59 -4.40 12.64 6.47
C PRO A 59 -5.17 11.79 7.48
N GLY A 60 -5.69 12.42 8.53
CA GLY A 60 -6.66 11.80 9.44
C GLY A 60 -7.97 11.51 8.72
N LEU A 61 -8.65 10.45 9.15
CA LEU A 61 -9.92 10.05 8.57
C LEU A 61 -11.07 10.93 9.10
N PRO A 62 -11.84 11.61 8.24
CA PRO A 62 -13.03 12.37 8.64
C PRO A 62 -14.10 11.49 9.28
N GLU A 63 -14.96 12.09 10.11
CA GLU A 63 -16.07 11.41 10.79
C GLU A 63 -17.03 10.68 9.84
N CYS A 64 -17.18 11.15 8.59
CA CYS A 64 -18.05 10.49 7.61
C CYS A 64 -17.57 9.09 7.20
N TYR A 65 -16.31 8.74 7.46
CA TYR A 65 -15.77 7.40 7.27
C TYR A 65 -15.48 6.68 8.60
N ASP A 66 -15.76 7.33 9.73
CA ASP A 66 -15.58 6.73 11.05
C ASP A 66 -16.63 5.64 11.26
N SER A 67 -16.14 4.42 11.43
CA SER A 67 -16.97 3.24 11.52
C SER A 67 -16.32 2.22 12.45
N PRO A 68 -17.12 1.48 13.23
CA PRO A 68 -16.60 0.42 14.10
C PRO A 68 -15.99 -0.75 13.30
N SER A 69 -16.31 -0.87 12.01
CA SER A 69 -15.82 -1.94 11.14
C SER A 69 -14.92 -1.40 10.03
N VAL A 70 -13.72 -1.98 9.94
CA VAL A 70 -12.75 -1.74 8.85
C VAL A 70 -13.39 -1.99 7.47
N SER A 71 -14.19 -3.05 7.33
CA SER A 71 -14.86 -3.36 6.06
C SER A 71 -15.89 -2.30 5.67
N GLN A 72 -16.55 -1.67 6.65
CA GLN A 72 -17.48 -0.57 6.40
C GLN A 72 -16.73 0.71 6.03
N THR A 73 -15.64 1.06 6.73
CA THR A 73 -14.76 2.17 6.33
C THR A 73 -14.25 1.99 4.90
N PHE A 74 -13.79 0.78 4.57
CA PHE A 74 -13.34 0.44 3.21
C PHE A 74 -14.44 0.65 2.18
N ALA A 75 -15.65 0.12 2.43
CA ALA A 75 -16.77 0.24 1.51
C ALA A 75 -17.21 1.71 1.27
N LEU A 76 -17.13 2.56 2.30
CA LEU A 76 -17.43 3.99 2.15
C LEU A 76 -16.39 4.71 1.29
N LEU A 77 -15.09 4.45 1.53
CA LEU A 77 -14.01 5.01 0.73
C LEU A 77 -14.06 4.52 -0.72
N GLU A 78 -14.30 3.23 -0.94
CA GLU A 78 -14.47 2.62 -2.26
C GLU A 78 -15.65 3.24 -3.01
N LYS A 79 -16.79 3.38 -2.33
CA LYS A 79 -17.97 4.02 -2.90
C LYS A 79 -17.65 5.44 -3.33
N ASP A 80 -17.11 6.27 -2.45
CA ASP A 80 -16.84 7.68 -2.77
C ASP A 80 -15.77 7.81 -3.87
N LEU A 81 -14.74 6.95 -3.87
CA LEU A 81 -13.70 6.94 -4.91
C LEU A 81 -14.26 6.67 -6.31
N SER A 82 -15.35 5.90 -6.42
CA SER A 82 -15.97 5.50 -7.68
C SER A 82 -17.27 6.26 -8.00
N SER A 83 -17.69 7.19 -7.14
CA SER A 83 -18.96 7.91 -7.28
C SER A 83 -18.78 9.27 -7.94
N PHE A 84 -19.60 9.51 -8.96
CA PHE A 84 -19.82 10.82 -9.57
C PHE A 84 -21.32 11.10 -9.55
N ASP A 85 -21.73 12.24 -9.02
CA ASP A 85 -23.11 12.70 -9.08
C ASP A 85 -23.33 13.48 -10.37
N GLU A 86 -24.06 12.90 -11.32
CA GLU A 86 -24.38 13.57 -12.58
C GLU A 86 -25.40 14.71 -12.40
N GLU A 87 -26.27 14.64 -11.38
CA GLU A 87 -27.33 15.64 -11.15
C GLU A 87 -26.75 16.89 -10.46
N GLU A 88 -25.86 16.71 -9.49
CA GLU A 88 -25.20 17.80 -8.77
C GLU A 88 -23.84 18.19 -9.35
N ALA A 89 -23.37 17.47 -10.38
CA ALA A 89 -22.03 17.59 -10.97
C ALA A 89 -20.91 17.51 -9.90
N GLU A 90 -21.13 16.71 -8.86
CA GLU A 90 -20.19 16.56 -7.74
C GLU A 90 -19.35 15.29 -7.91
N ASP A 91 -18.03 15.46 -7.93
CA ASP A 91 -17.08 14.33 -7.90
C ASP A 91 -16.74 13.99 -6.45
N PHE A 92 -17.47 13.02 -5.89
CA PHE A 92 -17.22 12.54 -4.53
C PHE A 92 -15.85 11.86 -4.40
N SER A 93 -15.19 11.48 -5.51
CA SER A 93 -13.88 10.85 -5.47
C SER A 93 -12.82 11.76 -4.87
N GLU A 94 -12.97 13.09 -4.98
CA GLU A 94 -12.10 14.06 -4.32
C GLU A 94 -12.07 13.91 -2.79
N ARG A 95 -13.13 13.34 -2.19
CA ARG A 95 -13.19 13.06 -0.75
C ARG A 95 -12.42 11.80 -0.35
N ALA A 96 -12.32 10.81 -1.24
CA ALA A 96 -11.67 9.53 -0.96
C ALA A 96 -10.22 9.47 -1.46
N ARG A 97 -9.90 10.21 -2.54
CA ARG A 97 -8.56 10.29 -3.17
C ARG A 97 -7.42 10.54 -2.19
N PRO A 98 -7.53 11.42 -1.17
CA PRO A 98 -6.44 11.64 -0.21
C PRO A 98 -6.03 10.39 0.58
N PHE A 99 -6.93 9.40 0.69
CA PHE A 99 -6.68 8.14 1.40
C PHE A 99 -6.21 7.03 0.46
N PHE A 100 -6.49 7.14 -0.83
CA PHE A 100 -6.10 6.14 -1.82
C PHE A 100 -4.57 6.09 -1.98
N LEU A 101 -4.00 4.88 -2.05
CA LEU A 101 -2.57 4.64 -2.20
C LEU A 101 -2.25 4.15 -3.62
N THR A 102 -1.82 5.07 -4.48
CA THR A 102 -1.37 4.78 -5.84
C THR A 102 0.13 4.46 -5.83
N CYS A 103 0.52 3.29 -5.35
CA CYS A 103 1.93 2.88 -5.25
C CYS A 103 2.48 2.29 -6.57
N GLY A 104 2.01 2.78 -7.72
CA GLY A 104 2.33 2.23 -9.04
C GLY A 104 1.94 0.76 -9.17
N THR A 105 2.68 0.01 -9.98
CA THR A 105 2.36 -1.38 -10.30
C THR A 105 2.34 -2.30 -9.09
N LEU A 106 3.06 -1.92 -8.02
CA LEU A 106 3.13 -2.65 -6.76
C LEU A 106 1.76 -3.05 -6.21
N PHE A 107 0.73 -2.20 -6.41
CA PHE A 107 -0.64 -2.42 -5.93
C PHE A 107 -1.67 -2.49 -7.05
N ASP A 108 -1.30 -2.76 -8.31
CA ASP A 108 -2.27 -2.76 -9.44
C ASP A 108 -3.41 -3.77 -9.24
N ASP A 109 -3.14 -4.92 -8.59
CA ASP A 109 -4.17 -5.91 -8.29
C ASP A 109 -5.01 -5.58 -7.04
N PHE A 110 -4.71 -4.49 -6.34
CA PHE A 110 -5.26 -4.17 -5.02
C PHE A 110 -5.93 -2.80 -4.99
N LEU A 111 -7.07 -2.71 -4.31
CA LEU A 111 -7.60 -1.44 -3.85
C LEU A 111 -7.08 -1.19 -2.44
N VAL A 112 -6.27 -0.13 -2.29
CA VAL A 112 -5.53 0.16 -1.04
C VAL A 112 -5.83 1.57 -0.58
N PHE A 113 -6.23 1.71 0.68
CA PHE A 113 -6.34 3.00 1.35
C PHE A 113 -5.44 3.06 2.58
N SER A 114 -5.02 4.26 2.96
CA SER A 114 -4.32 4.52 4.20
C SER A 114 -4.75 5.85 4.82
N HIS A 115 -4.77 5.87 6.14
CA HIS A 115 -5.12 7.08 6.90
C HIS A 115 -4.33 7.15 8.20
N ARG A 116 -4.18 8.38 8.70
CA ARG A 116 -3.68 8.64 10.05
C ARG A 116 -4.73 8.26 11.07
N ARG A 117 -4.31 7.56 12.12
CA ARG A 117 -5.15 7.30 13.31
C ARG A 117 -4.87 8.29 14.42
N ASN A 118 -3.60 8.59 14.65
CA ASN A 118 -3.13 9.58 15.62
C ASN A 118 -1.73 10.07 15.23
N HIS A 119 -1.05 10.82 16.11
CA HIS A 119 0.28 11.35 15.83
C HIS A 119 1.39 10.29 15.70
N THR A 120 1.15 9.06 16.14
CA THR A 120 2.16 7.99 16.20
C THR A 120 1.87 6.87 15.21
N PHE A 121 0.60 6.61 14.92
CA PHE A 121 0.14 5.45 14.15
C PHE A 121 -0.72 5.86 12.95
N GLY A 122 -0.49 5.14 11.85
CA GLY A 122 -1.38 5.08 10.70
C GLY A 122 -1.96 3.67 10.54
N ARG A 123 -2.87 3.54 9.58
CA ARG A 123 -3.49 2.27 9.20
C ARG A 123 -3.55 2.16 7.69
N VAL A 124 -3.21 0.99 7.17
CA VAL A 124 -3.50 0.58 5.80
C VAL A 124 -4.67 -0.39 5.81
N ILE A 125 -5.58 -0.24 4.86
CA ILE A 125 -6.69 -1.16 4.59
C ILE A 125 -6.65 -1.53 3.11
N TRP A 126 -6.87 -2.80 2.77
CA TRP A 126 -6.74 -3.25 1.38
C TRP A 126 -7.64 -4.44 1.07
N ARG A 127 -7.89 -4.62 -0.24
CA ARG A 127 -8.57 -5.80 -0.79
C ARG A 127 -7.96 -6.14 -2.16
N LEU A 128 -7.87 -7.42 -2.47
CA LEU A 128 -7.45 -7.90 -3.79
C LEU A 128 -8.64 -7.80 -4.75
N GLU A 129 -8.52 -6.97 -5.79
CA GLU A 129 -9.60 -6.69 -6.75
C GLU A 129 -9.55 -7.62 -7.96
N THR A 130 -8.36 -7.94 -8.47
CA THR A 130 -8.23 -8.72 -9.71
C THR A 130 -8.88 -10.10 -9.56
N PRO A 131 -9.88 -10.46 -10.39
CA PRO A 131 -10.53 -11.78 -10.34
C PRO A 131 -9.54 -12.93 -10.53
N GLU A 132 -9.86 -14.11 -10.00
CA GLU A 132 -8.89 -15.21 -9.97
C GLU A 132 -8.52 -15.71 -11.36
N GLN A 133 -9.49 -15.68 -12.29
CA GLN A 133 -9.24 -16.02 -13.69
C GLN A 133 -8.31 -15.02 -14.41
N ASP A 134 -8.19 -13.80 -13.90
CA ASP A 134 -7.42 -12.71 -14.52
C ASP A 134 -6.07 -12.48 -13.80
N LEU A 135 -5.86 -13.10 -12.63
CA LEU A 135 -4.61 -13.03 -11.89
C LEU A 135 -3.46 -13.74 -12.62
N VAL A 136 -2.49 -12.94 -13.06
CA VAL A 136 -1.27 -13.41 -13.71
C VAL A 136 -0.23 -13.94 -12.70
N PHE A 137 -0.22 -13.40 -11.49
CA PHE A 137 0.76 -13.74 -10.45
C PHE A 137 0.29 -14.96 -9.63
N ALA A 138 1.11 -16.00 -9.59
CA ALA A 138 0.77 -17.25 -8.92
C ALA A 138 0.79 -17.09 -7.38
N ASP A 139 1.67 -16.27 -6.84
CA ASP A 139 1.77 -15.99 -5.41
C ASP A 139 0.54 -15.26 -4.82
N LEU A 140 -0.26 -14.61 -5.66
CA LEU A 140 -1.54 -14.01 -5.26
C LEU A 140 -2.70 -15.01 -5.29
N LYS A 141 -2.57 -16.15 -5.98
CA LYS A 141 -3.63 -17.16 -6.06
C LYS A 141 -3.90 -17.77 -4.68
N GLY A 142 -5.16 -17.79 -4.27
CA GLY A 142 -5.57 -18.22 -2.93
C GLY A 142 -5.39 -17.16 -1.83
N THR A 143 -4.93 -15.95 -2.16
CA THR A 143 -4.98 -14.82 -1.22
C THR A 143 -6.43 -14.47 -0.91
N SER A 144 -6.71 -14.16 0.35
CA SER A 144 -8.05 -13.75 0.78
C SER A 144 -8.51 -12.50 0.01
N ARG A 145 -9.77 -12.52 -0.43
CA ARG A 145 -10.46 -11.37 -1.01
C ARG A 145 -11.27 -10.58 0.02
N ALA A 146 -11.19 -10.94 1.30
CA ALA A 146 -11.75 -10.13 2.37
C ALA A 146 -10.95 -8.83 2.54
N VAL A 147 -11.60 -7.81 3.08
CA VAL A 147 -10.90 -6.58 3.46
C VAL A 147 -9.92 -6.89 4.59
N CYS A 148 -8.65 -6.58 4.36
CA CYS A 148 -7.56 -6.72 5.31
C CYS A 148 -7.16 -5.35 5.85
N SER A 149 -6.47 -5.34 6.99
CA SER A 149 -5.91 -4.11 7.56
C SER A 149 -4.71 -4.39 8.43
N GLY A 150 -3.86 -3.36 8.58
CA GLY A 150 -2.74 -3.38 9.51
C GLY A 150 -2.41 -1.98 9.99
N ASP A 151 -2.11 -1.89 11.28
CA ASP A 151 -1.59 -0.67 11.89
C ASP A 151 -0.07 -0.62 11.74
N PHE A 152 0.48 0.58 11.57
CA PHE A 152 1.92 0.83 11.50
C PHE A 152 2.28 2.07 12.29
N SER A 153 3.50 2.14 12.84
CA SER A 153 4.01 3.38 13.43
C SER A 153 4.74 4.23 12.38
N TYR A 154 4.59 5.55 12.45
CA TYR A 154 5.30 6.46 11.55
C TYR A 154 6.82 6.38 11.70
N ARG A 155 7.31 6.04 12.90
CA ARG A 155 8.73 5.80 13.15
C ARG A 155 9.24 4.62 12.33
N GLU A 156 8.53 3.49 12.34
CA GLU A 156 8.93 2.31 11.58
C GLU A 156 8.91 2.56 10.06
N VAL A 157 7.94 3.34 9.57
CA VAL A 157 7.89 3.73 8.15
C VAL A 157 9.11 4.58 7.77
N ASP A 158 9.50 5.55 8.60
CA ASP A 158 10.69 6.36 8.36
C ASP A 158 11.99 5.52 8.42
N GLU A 159 12.09 4.64 9.41
CA GLU A 159 13.21 3.68 9.53
C GLU A 159 13.30 2.76 8.29
N LEU A 160 12.17 2.27 7.79
CA LEU A 160 12.10 1.48 6.56
C LEU A 160 12.53 2.27 5.33
N ALA A 161 12.07 3.52 5.18
CA ALA A 161 12.47 4.38 4.08
C ALA A 161 13.98 4.63 4.10
N ASN A 162 14.57 4.86 5.27
CA ASN A 162 16.00 5.06 5.44
C ASN A 162 16.81 3.78 5.14
N GLN A 163 16.33 2.62 5.59
CA GLN A 163 16.93 1.32 5.25
C GLN A 163 16.88 1.05 3.75
N LEU A 164 15.73 1.27 3.11
CA LEU A 164 15.57 1.09 1.67
C LEU A 164 16.50 2.03 0.88
N ARG A 165 16.57 3.32 1.22
CA ARG A 165 17.52 4.27 0.61
C ARG A 165 18.98 3.84 0.79
N ALA A 166 19.33 3.21 1.90
CA ALA A 166 20.68 2.66 2.10
C ALA A 166 20.96 1.46 1.19
N VAL A 167 19.97 0.60 0.97
CA VAL A 167 20.07 -0.54 0.03
C VAL A 167 20.26 -0.04 -1.40
N LEU A 168 19.43 0.89 -1.86
CA LEU A 168 19.48 1.41 -3.23
C LEU A 168 20.82 2.09 -3.52
N ARG A 169 21.32 2.93 -2.61
CA ARG A 169 22.64 3.58 -2.76
C ARG A 169 23.80 2.59 -2.86
N ARG A 170 23.76 1.50 -2.08
CA ARG A 170 24.78 0.45 -2.15
C ARG A 170 24.75 -0.28 -3.48
N ALA A 171 23.57 -0.55 -4.01
CA ALA A 171 23.41 -1.21 -5.29
C ALA A 171 23.99 -0.40 -6.45
N GLN A 172 23.81 0.92 -6.46
CA GLN A 172 24.38 1.81 -7.49
C GLN A 172 25.89 2.02 -7.38
N SER A 173 26.48 1.65 -6.24
CA SER A 173 27.93 1.76 -6.01
C SER A 173 28.69 0.50 -6.39
N THR A 174 28.00 -0.54 -6.88
CA THR A 174 28.54 -1.85 -7.26
C THR A 174 28.56 -1.97 -8.79
#